data_AF-A0A820L458-F1
#
_entry.id   AF-A0A820L458-F1
#
_cell.length_a   1.000
_cell.length_b   1.000
_cell.length_c   1.000
_cell.angle_alpha   90.00
_cell.angle_beta   90.00
_cell.angle_gamma   90.00
#
_symmetry.space_group_name_H-M   'P 1'
#
loop_
_entity.id
_entity.type
_entity.pdbx_description
1 polymer ?
#
loop_
_entity_poly.entity_id
_entity_poly.type
_entity_poly.pdbx_seq_one_letter_code
_entity_poly.pdbx_strand_id
1 'polypeptide(L)' 'TRVQVDVLSVHNNPDYWGPQPVDEFWPERHLTKRHPLAYMPFGIGPRICVGARLALCKFVFLIFS' A
#
# COMPACT_ATOMS: atom_id res chain seq x y z
N THR A 1 -23.69 3.38 12.26
CA THR A 1 -22.78 2.21 12.28
C THR A 1 -21.35 2.68 12.09
N ARG A 2 -20.37 2.10 12.81
CA ARG A 2 -18.94 2.40 12.61
C ARG A 2 -18.37 1.39 11.62
N VAL A 3 -17.52 1.85 10.70
CA VAL A 3 -16.83 1.01 9.72
C VAL A 3 -15.34 1.22 9.90
N GLN A 4 -14.59 0.12 10.04
CA GLN A 4 -13.14 0.13 10.12
C GLN A 4 -12.59 -0.71 8.97
N VAL A 5 -11.54 -0.22 8.33
CA VAL A 5 -10.87 -0.95 7.26
C VAL A 5 -9.55 -1.46 7.82
N ASP A 6 -9.38 -2.79 7.80
CA ASP A 6 -8.13 -3.42 8.15
C ASP A 6 -7.20 -3.42 6.94
N VAL A 7 -6.30 -2.44 6.91
CA VAL A 7 -5.33 -2.27 5.83
C VAL A 7 -4.33 -3.43 5.80
N LEU A 8 -3.96 -3.97 6.96
CA LEU A 8 -2.95 -5.02 7.07
C LEU A 8 -3.43 -6.32 6.43
N SER A 9 -4.67 -6.73 6.72
CA SER A 9 -5.27 -7.90 6.08
C SER A 9 -5.37 -7.75 4.55
N VAL A 10 -5.67 -6.55 4.05
CA VAL A 10 -5.72 -6.29 2.59
C VAL A 10 -4.32 -6.37 1.96
N HIS A 11 -3.29 -5.84 2.61
CA HIS A 11 -1.90 -5.88 2.14
C HIS A 11 -1.27 -7.28 2.19
N ASN A 12 -1.83 -8.16 3.03
CA ASN A 12 -1.38 -9.53 3.22
C ASN A 12 -2.28 -10.58 2.56
N ASN A 13 -3.29 -10.18 1.78
CA ASN A 13 -4.19 -11.12 1.13
C ASN A 13 -3.52 -11.77 -0.11
N PRO A 14 -3.32 -13.11 -0.12
CA PRO A 14 -2.64 -13.80 -1.22
C PRO A 14 -3.39 -13.72 -2.55
N ASP A 15 -4.71 -13.51 -2.55
CA ASP A 15 -5.51 -13.37 -3.79
C ASP A 15 -5.10 -12.13 -4.60
N TYR A 16 -4.66 -11.08 -3.91
CA TYR A 16 -4.18 -9.86 -4.55
C TYR A 16 -2.66 -9.83 -4.69
N TRP A 17 -1.96 -10.39 -3.71
CA TRP A 17 -0.52 -10.20 -3.54
C TRP A 17 0.32 -11.38 -4.04
N GLY A 18 -0.31 -12.51 -4.34
CA GLY A 18 0.32 -13.72 -4.88
C GLY A 18 0.54 -14.79 -3.80
N PRO A 19 0.93 -16.01 -4.21
CA PRO A 19 1.14 -17.14 -3.31
C PRO A 19 2.41 -17.04 -2.48
N GLN A 20 3.32 -16.12 -2.81
CA GLN A 20 4.55 -15.93 -2.06
C GLN A 20 4.27 -15.37 -0.66
N PRO A 21 5.11 -15.73 0.33
CA PRO A 21 4.96 -15.22 1.69
C PRO A 21 4.90 -13.69 1.68
N VAL A 22 3.86 -13.12 2.30
CA VAL A 22 3.60 -11.67 2.30
C VAL A 22 4.51 -10.91 3.26
N ASP A 23 5.16 -11.64 4.16
CA ASP A 23 6.20 -11.20 5.09
C ASP A 23 7.59 -11.08 4.44
N GLU A 24 7.75 -11.57 3.20
CA GLU A 24 8.97 -11.36 2.42
C GLU A 24 8.96 -10.01 1.69
N PHE A 25 10.10 -9.30 1.75
CA PHE A 25 10.29 -8.07 1.00
C PHE A 25 10.59 -8.36 -0.47
N TRP A 26 9.56 -8.26 -1.31
CA TRP A 26 9.64 -8.47 -2.77
C TRP A 26 9.17 -7.21 -3.52
N PRO A 27 10.05 -6.23 -3.82
CA PRO A 27 9.65 -4.98 -4.46
C PRO A 27 9.12 -5.14 -5.89
N GLU A 28 9.66 -6.07 -6.67
CA GLU A 28 9.24 -6.33 -8.07
C GLU A 28 7.77 -6.76 -8.17
N ARG A 29 7.17 -7.24 -7.08
CA ARG A 29 5.75 -7.58 -7.04
C ARG A 29 4.89 -6.37 -7.42
N HIS A 30 5.33 -5.14 -7.14
CA HIS A 30 4.59 -3.92 -7.47
C HIS A 30 4.46 -3.65 -8.99
N LEU A 31 5.19 -4.39 -9.83
CA LEU A 31 5.08 -4.29 -11.29
C LEU A 31 3.79 -4.95 -11.84
N THR A 32 3.18 -5.88 -11.07
CA THR A 32 1.93 -6.54 -11.48
C THR A 32 0.72 -5.62 -11.28
N LYS A 33 -0.14 -5.51 -12.30
CA LYS A 33 -1.40 -4.77 -12.20
C LYS A 33 -2.36 -5.48 -11.25
N ARG A 34 -2.94 -4.73 -10.29
CA ARG A 34 -3.87 -5.23 -9.28
C ARG A 34 -5.10 -4.34 -9.17
N HIS A 35 -6.09 -4.79 -8.41
CA HIS A 35 -7.22 -3.96 -8.05
C HIS A 35 -6.75 -2.70 -7.31
N PRO A 36 -7.25 -1.49 -7.63
CA PRO A 36 -6.78 -0.24 -7.01
C PRO A 36 -6.91 -0.20 -5.49
N LEU A 37 -7.88 -0.93 -4.92
CA LEU A 37 -8.09 -1.03 -3.48
C LEU A 37 -7.16 -2.03 -2.77
N ALA A 38 -6.40 -2.84 -3.52
CA ALA A 38 -5.47 -3.79 -2.92
C ALA A 38 -4.26 -3.11 -2.26
N TYR A 39 -3.98 -1.84 -2.61
CA TYR A 39 -2.87 -1.08 -2.07
C TYR A 39 -3.31 0.34 -1.65
N MET A 40 -3.66 0.48 -0.37
CA MET A 40 -4.10 1.74 0.23
C MET A 40 -3.31 2.12 1.50
N PRO A 41 -1.97 2.27 1.44
CA PRO A 41 -1.13 2.55 2.60
C PRO A 41 -1.42 3.89 3.28
N PHE A 42 -2.00 4.83 2.55
CA PHE A 42 -2.40 6.15 3.04
C PHE A 42 -3.92 6.33 3.07
N GLY A 43 -4.69 5.25 2.90
CA GLY A 43 -6.13 5.29 2.68
C GLY A 43 -6.50 5.65 1.24
N ILE A 44 -7.80 5.88 0.99
CA ILE A 44 -8.34 6.24 -0.32
C ILE A 44 -9.56 7.17 -0.17
N GLY A 45 -9.88 7.90 -1.23
CA GLY A 45 -11.06 8.76 -1.30
C GLY A 45 -10.92 10.05 -0.49
N PRO A 46 -12.03 10.66 -0.04
CA PRO A 46 -12.01 11.99 0.60
C PRO A 46 -11.34 12.01 1.99
N ARG A 47 -10.98 10.85 2.53
CA ARG A 47 -10.32 10.69 3.84
C ARG A 47 -8.90 10.13 3.71
N ILE A 48 -8.31 10.19 2.51
CA ILE A 48 -6.89 9.86 2.30
C ILE A 48 -5.99 10.75 3.18
N CYS A 49 -4.84 10.22 3.59
CA CYS A 49 -3.85 10.97 4.34
C CYS A 49 -3.44 12.25 3.59
N VAL A 50 -3.66 13.41 4.20
CA VAL A 50 -3.30 14.72 3.64
C VAL A 50 -1.79 14.84 3.35
N GLY A 51 -0.96 14.10 4.10
CA GLY A 51 0.50 14.09 3.97
C GLY A 51 1.05 13.08 2.97
N ALA A 52 0.22 12.28 2.29
CA ALA A 52 0.69 11.16 1.46
C ALA A 52 1.73 11.59 0.41
N ARG A 53 1.46 12.69 -0.32
CA ARG A 53 2.38 13.21 -1.34
C ARG A 53 3.70 13.71 -0.73
N LEU A 54 3.62 14.43 0.39
CA LEU A 54 4.80 14.92 1.08
C LEU A 54 5.68 13.76 1.57
N ALA A 55 5.07 12.73 2.15
CA ALA A 55 5.77 11.54 2.64
C ALA A 55 6.52 10.82 1.51
N LEU A 56 5.85 10.56 0.38
CA LEU A 56 6.47 9.93 -0.78
C LEU A 56 7.61 10.77 -1.37
N CYS A 57 7.41 12.08 -1.54
CA CYS A 57 8.47 12.97 -2.03
C CYS A 57 9.68 12.98 -1.12
N LYS A 58 9.47 13.06 0.20
CA LYS A 58 10.57 13.02 1.19
C LYS A 58 11.27 11.66 1.18
N PHE A 59 10.53 10.56 1.09
CA PHE A 59 11.11 9.22 1.04
C PHE A 59 12.02 9.03 -0.17
N VAL A 60 11.55 9.42 -1.36
CA VAL A 60 12.35 9.39 -2.59
C VAL A 60 13.58 10.29 -2.43
N PHE A 61 13.41 11.53 -1.96
CA PHE A 61 14.54 12.45 -1.77
C PHE A 61 15.59 11.90 -0.81
N LEU A 62 15.18 11.33 0.33
CA LEU A 62 16.10 10.79 1.33
C LEU A 62 16.84 9.52 0.88
N ILE A 63 16.25 8.74 -0.02
CA ILE A 63 16.89 7.52 -0.54
C ILE A 63 17.91 7.83 -1.64
N PHE A 64 17.69 8.89 -2.41
CA PHE A 64 18.54 9.27 -3.54
C PHE A 64 19.48 10.45 -3.26
N SER A 65 19.46 10.99 -2.04
CA SER A 65 20.41 12.00 -1.54
C SER A 65 21.52 11.35 -0.74
#